data_AF-A0A1S2PV41-F1
#
_entry.id   AF-A0A1S2PV41-F1
#
_cell.length_a   1.000
_cell.length_b   1.000
_cell.length_c   1.000
_cell.angle_alpha   90.00
_cell.angle_beta   90.00
_cell.angle_gamma   90.00
#
_symmetry.space_group_name_H-M   'P 1'
#
loop_
_entity.id
_entity.type
_entity.pdbx_description
1 polymer ?
#
loop_
_entity_poly.entity_id
_entity_poly.type
_entity_poly.pdbx_seq_one_letter_code
_entity_poly.pdbx_strand_id
1 'polypeptide(L)'
;MNGELGREGRADPLDAHLAELRACLPARTELLGGADDPRPVSALESLALRLDLPLTRIEGAGHEPWLEQPDAVRAHLRRFVQGAMGA
;
A
#
# COMPACT_ATOMS: atom_id res chain seq x y z
N MET A 1 20.62 4.31 22.69
CA MET A 1 20.51 4.50 21.23
C MET A 1 19.32 3.79 20.59
N ASN A 2 19.26 2.45 20.45
CA ASN A 2 18.06 1.81 19.86
C ASN A 2 16.79 1.87 20.75
N GLY A 3 16.96 1.92 22.07
CA GLY A 3 15.83 1.98 23.01
C GLY A 3 15.12 3.33 23.09
N GLU A 4 15.78 4.42 22.71
CA GLU A 4 15.22 5.78 22.68
C GLU A 4 14.42 6.00 21.39
N LEU A 5 14.97 5.59 20.24
CA LEU A 5 14.26 5.57 18.94
C LEU A 5 12.97 4.72 19.00
N GLY A 6 13.03 3.57 19.68
CA GLY A 6 11.85 2.73 19.89
C GLY A 6 10.84 3.31 20.90
N ARG A 7 11.19 4.30 21.71
CA ARG A 7 10.27 4.99 22.63
C ARG A 7 9.56 6.14 21.92
N GLU A 8 10.29 6.94 21.15
CA GLU A 8 9.71 8.03 20.35
C GLU A 8 8.74 7.48 19.29
N GLY A 9 9.10 6.41 18.57
CA GLY A 9 8.19 5.76 17.62
C GLY A 9 6.97 5.07 18.24
N ARG A 10 6.92 4.90 19.57
CA ARG A 10 5.74 4.40 20.30
C ARG A 10 4.86 5.50 20.89
N ALA A 11 5.38 6.72 20.99
CA ALA A 11 4.62 7.85 21.51
C ALA A 11 3.54 8.32 20.52
N ASP A 12 3.77 8.09 19.22
CA ASP A 12 2.86 8.46 18.14
C ASP A 12 2.81 7.35 17.07
N PRO A 13 2.03 6.27 17.29
CA PRO A 13 1.97 5.17 16.35
C PRO A 13 1.22 5.58 15.07
N LEU A 14 1.82 5.35 13.89
CA LEU A 14 1.22 5.67 12.58
C LEU A 14 -0.21 5.15 12.41
N ASP A 15 -0.51 4.01 13.00
CA ASP A 15 -1.83 3.38 12.99
C ASP A 15 -2.93 4.26 13.62
N ALA A 16 -2.59 5.16 14.56
CA ALA A 16 -3.56 6.08 15.16
C ALA A 16 -4.07 7.12 14.15
N HIS A 17 -3.31 7.39 13.08
CA HIS A 17 -3.61 8.42 12.09
C HIS A 17 -4.31 7.89 10.83
N LEU A 18 -4.63 6.60 10.77
CA LEU A 18 -5.23 6.02 9.57
C LEU A 18 -6.64 6.56 9.26
N ALA A 19 -7.39 6.99 10.28
CA ALA A 19 -8.68 7.65 10.07
C ALA A 19 -8.51 9.02 9.39
N GLU A 20 -7.53 9.80 9.84
CA GLU A 20 -7.19 11.11 9.25
C GLU A 20 -6.66 10.94 7.82
N LEU A 21 -5.76 9.97 7.62
CA LEU A 21 -5.27 9.61 6.29
C LEU A 21 -6.44 9.26 5.37
N ARG A 22 -7.34 8.37 5.78
CA ARG A 22 -8.53 7.99 5.00
C ARG A 22 -9.38 9.21 4.61
N ALA A 23 -9.56 10.17 5.51
CA ALA A 23 -10.32 11.39 5.23
C ALA A 23 -9.64 12.32 4.19
N CYS A 24 -8.32 12.23 4.05
CA CYS A 24 -7.53 13.08 3.15
C CYS A 24 -7.19 12.42 1.80
N LEU A 25 -7.38 11.11 1.68
CA LEU A 25 -7.07 10.38 0.45
C LEU A 25 -8.00 10.80 -0.71
N PRO A 26 -7.47 10.96 -1.93
CA PRO A 26 -8.30 11.14 -3.11
C PRO A 26 -9.28 9.98 -3.28
N ALA A 27 -10.46 10.27 -3.83
CA ALA A 27 -11.50 9.28 -4.12
C ALA A 27 -10.97 8.10 -4.97
N ARG A 28 -9.95 8.34 -5.79
CA ARG A 28 -9.21 7.29 -6.52
C ARG A 28 -7.86 7.07 -5.85
N THR A 29 -7.82 6.07 -4.97
CA THR A 29 -6.61 5.58 -4.33
C THR A 29 -6.66 4.05 -4.32
N GLU A 30 -5.52 3.39 -4.59
CA GLU A 30 -5.39 1.93 -4.50
C GLU A 30 -4.05 1.58 -3.84
N LEU A 31 -3.99 0.42 -3.18
CA LEU A 31 -2.75 -0.18 -2.69
C LEU A 31 -2.25 -1.23 -3.68
N LEU A 32 -0.94 -1.34 -3.84
CA LEU A 32 -0.29 -2.34 -4.69
C LEU A 32 0.91 -2.95 -3.96
N GLY A 33 1.02 -4.27 -3.98
CA GLY A 33 2.16 -5.00 -3.41
C GLY A 33 2.38 -6.33 -4.11
N GLY A 34 3.56 -6.92 -3.96
CA GLY A 34 3.84 -8.28 -4.42
C GLY A 34 3.22 -9.32 -3.49
N ALA A 35 2.72 -10.41 -4.06
CA ALA A 35 2.13 -11.51 -3.30
C ALA A 35 3.18 -12.26 -2.46
N ASP A 36 4.43 -12.28 -2.92
CA ASP A 36 5.56 -13.02 -2.35
C ASP A 36 6.51 -12.11 -1.54
N ASP A 37 6.05 -10.90 -1.13
CA ASP A 37 6.89 -10.00 -0.32
C ASP A 37 7.26 -10.72 0.99
N PRO A 38 8.55 -10.77 1.38
CA PRO A 38 8.95 -11.36 2.66
C PRO A 38 8.33 -10.65 3.87
N ARG A 39 7.85 -9.40 3.69
CA ARG A 39 7.01 -8.73 4.66
C ARG A 39 5.58 -9.27 4.55
N PRO A 40 4.90 -9.56 5.67
CA PRO A 40 3.58 -10.18 5.63
C PRO A 40 2.59 -9.35 4.82
N VAL A 41 2.06 -9.96 3.76
CA VAL A 41 1.00 -9.38 2.94
C VAL A 41 -0.27 -9.06 3.75
N SER A 42 -0.47 -9.74 4.88
CA SER A 42 -1.53 -9.44 5.86
C SER A 42 -1.46 -8.01 6.41
N ALA A 43 -0.28 -7.39 6.43
CA ALA A 43 -0.14 -5.98 6.80
C ALA A 43 -0.79 -5.06 5.75
N LEU A 44 -0.59 -5.34 4.45
CA LEU A 44 -1.26 -4.62 3.36
C LEU A 44 -2.77 -4.88 3.36
N GLU A 45 -3.21 -6.12 3.61
CA GLU A 45 -4.65 -6.45 3.72
C GLU A 45 -5.33 -5.68 4.87
N SER A 46 -4.69 -5.64 6.05
CA SER A 46 -5.18 -4.89 7.20
C SER A 46 -5.23 -3.38 6.92
N LEU A 47 -4.20 -2.84 6.25
CA LEU A 47 -4.16 -1.44 5.86
C LEU A 47 -5.27 -1.10 4.85
N ALA A 48 -5.45 -1.94 3.82
CA ALA A 48 -6.50 -1.79 2.83
C ALA A 48 -7.89 -1.75 3.47
N LEU A 49 -8.15 -2.67 4.42
CA LEU A 49 -9.40 -2.72 5.17
C LEU A 49 -9.63 -1.44 5.99
N ARG A 50 -8.61 -0.93 6.69
CA ARG A 50 -8.73 0.26 7.54
C ARG A 50 -8.89 1.56 6.75
N LEU A 51 -8.23 1.64 5.61
CA LEU A 51 -8.34 2.79 4.69
C LEU A 51 -9.54 2.68 3.75
N ASP A 52 -10.22 1.53 3.69
CA ASP A 52 -11.30 1.24 2.75
C ASP A 52 -10.86 1.42 1.29
N LEU A 53 -9.71 0.82 0.97
CA LEU A 53 -9.07 0.90 -0.34
C LEU A 53 -8.99 -0.49 -0.98
N PRO A 54 -9.07 -0.56 -2.33
CA PRO A 54 -8.72 -1.79 -3.03
C PRO A 54 -7.22 -2.10 -2.89
N LEU A 55 -6.90 -3.39 -2.80
CA LEU A 55 -5.54 -3.92 -2.79
C LEU A 55 -5.31 -4.79 -4.01
N THR A 56 -4.36 -4.39 -4.86
CA THR A 56 -3.85 -5.22 -5.96
C THR A 56 -2.61 -5.97 -5.51
N ARG A 57 -2.66 -7.30 -5.64
CA ARG A 57 -1.51 -8.18 -5.47
C ARG A 57 -0.91 -8.51 -6.83
N ILE A 58 0.40 -8.40 -6.93
CA ILE A 58 1.15 -8.83 -8.10
C ILE A 58 1.71 -10.22 -7.82
N GLU A 59 1.12 -11.22 -8.46
CA GLU A 59 1.55 -12.63 -8.34
C GLU A 59 2.96 -12.82 -8.89
N GLY A 60 3.76 -13.66 -8.23
CA GLY A 60 5.15 -13.93 -8.64
C GLY A 60 6.09 -12.74 -8.43
N ALA A 61 5.75 -11.83 -7.51
CA ALA A 61 6.57 -10.68 -7.15
C ALA A 61 6.65 -10.54 -5.62
N GLY A 62 7.84 -10.15 -5.15
CA GLY A 62 8.14 -9.86 -3.77
C GLY A 62 8.03 -8.37 -3.42
N HIS A 63 9.10 -7.84 -2.82
CA HIS A 63 9.13 -6.50 -2.24
C HIS A 63 9.05 -5.38 -3.29
N GLU A 64 9.60 -5.63 -4.47
CA GLU A 64 9.77 -4.64 -5.53
C GLU A 64 9.02 -5.10 -6.78
N PRO A 65 7.67 -5.20 -6.75
CA PRO A 65 6.90 -5.76 -7.84
C PRO A 65 7.09 -5.04 -9.18
N TRP A 66 7.50 -3.77 -9.16
CA TRP A 66 7.82 -2.99 -10.36
C TRP A 66 9.12 -3.44 -11.05
N LEU A 67 10.06 -4.05 -10.34
CA LEU A 67 11.27 -4.66 -10.91
C LEU A 67 11.06 -6.13 -11.26
N GLU A 68 10.33 -6.85 -10.41
CA GLU A 68 10.16 -8.30 -10.50
C GLU A 68 9.12 -8.71 -11.55
N GLN A 69 8.01 -7.97 -11.64
CA GLN A 69 6.91 -8.20 -12.58
C GLN A 69 6.52 -6.88 -13.30
N PRO A 70 7.45 -6.27 -14.05
CA PRO A 70 7.29 -4.93 -14.60
C PRO A 70 6.09 -4.80 -15.54
N ASP A 71 5.78 -5.83 -16.31
CA ASP A 71 4.65 -5.82 -17.25
C ASP A 71 3.30 -5.85 -16.52
N ALA A 72 3.19 -6.65 -15.46
CA ALA A 72 1.98 -6.73 -14.63
C ALA A 72 1.71 -5.38 -13.94
N VAL A 73 2.75 -4.78 -13.35
CA VAL A 73 2.66 -3.46 -12.71
C VAL A 73 2.32 -2.38 -13.74
N ARG A 74 2.99 -2.37 -14.90
CA ARG A 74 2.71 -1.40 -15.98
C ARG A 74 1.27 -1.51 -16.48
N ALA A 75 0.76 -2.73 -16.66
CA ALA A 75 -0.62 -2.95 -17.07
C ALA A 75 -1.60 -2.43 -16.02
N HIS A 76 -1.34 -2.67 -14.74
CA HIS A 76 -2.17 -2.16 -13.64
C HIS A 76 -2.15 -0.62 -13.58
N LEU A 77 -0.97 0.01 -13.57
CA LEU A 77 -0.84 1.46 -13.55
C LEU A 77 -1.54 2.13 -14.74
N ARG A 78 -1.45 1.55 -15.94
CA ARG A 78 -2.17 2.05 -17.12
C ARG A 78 -3.68 2.02 -16.91
N ARG A 79 -4.24 0.92 -16.40
CA ARG A 79 -5.69 0.83 -16.11
C ARG A 79 -6.11 1.87 -15.07
N PHE A 80 -5.34 2.02 -14.00
CA PHE A 80 -5.61 3.00 -12.95
C PHE A 80 -5.67 4.43 -13.50
N VAL A 81 -4.63 4.84 -14.26
CA VAL A 81 -4.54 6.18 -14.86
C VAL A 81 -5.61 6.41 -15.92
N GLN A 82 -5.85 5.44 -16.80
CA GLN A 82 -6.90 5.55 -17.82
C GLN A 82 -8.29 5.71 -17.19
N GLY A 83 -8.56 4.95 -16.13
CA GLY A 83 -9.79 5.12 -15.35
C GLY A 83 -9.92 6.51 -14.72
N ALA A 84 -8.80 7.14 -14.35
CA ALA A 84 -8.79 8.48 -13.79
C ALA A 84 -9.01 9.59 -14.84
N MET A 85 -8.59 9.39 -16.09
CA MET A 85 -8.78 10.38 -17.18
C MET A 85 -10.12 10.27 -17.91
N GLY A 86 -10.88 9.18 -17.70
CA GLY A 86 -12.15 8.90 -18.36
C GLY A 86 -13.41 9.25 -17.56
N ALA A 87 -13.30 10.15 -16.57
CA ALA A 87 -14.40 10.63 -15.73
C ALA A 87 -14.67 12.11 -15.98
#